data_AF-A0A7Y1TAQ9-F1
#
_entry.id   AF-A0A7Y1TAQ9-F1
#
_cell.length_a   1.000
_cell.length_b   1.000
_cell.length_c   1.000
_cell.angle_alpha   90.00
_cell.angle_beta   90.00
_cell.angle_gamma   90.00
#
_symmetry.space_group_name_H-M   'P 1'
#
loop_
_entity.id
_entity.type
_entity.pdbx_description
1 polymer ?
#
loop_
_entity_poly.entity_id
_entity_poly.type
_entity_poly.pdbx_seq_one_letter_code
_entity_poly.pdbx_strand_id
1 'polypeptide(L)'
;MSLEWLWPLLLFPLPLLATRFLPAASEQRAALYAPFLPALQSLPAGTSSPIQRARLRLFMAWLMWAALLLACCRPVLLGDAVEVATSGRDLLLAVDISGSMDERDMLLDRRAIRRIDMVKHVLAEFIARRRGDRIGLVLFGDHAYLQAPLTYDTGTVKQL
;
A
#
# COMPACT_ATOMS: atom_id res chain seq x y z
N MET A 1 -3.36 7.30 -8.36
CA MET A 1 -4.21 6.10 -8.38
C MET A 1 -3.97 5.37 -9.68
N SER A 2 -3.47 4.14 -9.59
CA SER A 2 -3.33 3.27 -10.76
C SER A 2 -4.30 2.11 -10.64
N LEU A 3 -4.88 1.71 -11.77
CA LEU A 3 -5.65 0.49 -11.92
C LEU A 3 -4.65 -0.59 -12.33
N GLU A 4 -4.27 -1.45 -11.39
CA GLU A 4 -3.29 -2.49 -11.70
C GLU A 4 -3.87 -3.50 -12.72
N TRP A 5 -5.19 -3.71 -12.67
CA TRP A 5 -5.87 -4.80 -13.35
C TRP A 5 -6.91 -4.22 -14.31
N LEU A 6 -6.52 -3.97 -15.57
CA LEU A 6 -7.42 -3.41 -16.60
C LEU A 6 -8.36 -4.44 -17.24
N TRP A 7 -8.01 -5.72 -17.16
CA TRP A 7 -8.75 -6.85 -17.72
C TRP A 7 -10.23 -6.99 -17.30
N PRO A 8 -10.75 -6.56 -16.12
CA PRO A 8 -12.17 -6.67 -15.82
C PRO A 8 -13.00 -5.71 -16.68
N LEU A 9 -12.42 -4.63 -17.22
CA LEU A 9 -13.13 -3.73 -18.14
C LEU A 9 -13.53 -4.43 -19.44
N LEU A 10 -12.85 -5.51 -19.83
CA LEU A 10 -13.26 -6.34 -20.98
C LEU A 10 -14.60 -7.05 -20.75
N LEU A 11 -15.05 -7.19 -19.49
CA LEU A 11 -16.37 -7.73 -19.14
C LEU A 11 -17.48 -6.68 -19.24
N PHE A 12 -17.17 -5.40 -19.45
CA PHE A 12 -18.17 -4.35 -19.62
C PHE A 12 -19.27 -4.66 -20.67
N PRO A 13 -19.00 -5.21 -21.87
CA PRO A 13 -20.03 -5.56 -22.84
C PRO A 13 -20.85 -6.81 -22.48
N LEU A 14 -20.51 -7.52 -21.41
CA LEU A 14 -21.14 -8.81 -21.07
C LEU A 14 -22.65 -8.73 -20.80
N PRO A 15 -23.21 -7.70 -20.12
CA PRO A 15 -24.66 -7.55 -19.99
C PRO A 15 -25.37 -7.35 -21.33
N LEU A 16 -24.74 -6.64 -22.29
CA LEU A 16 -25.29 -6.45 -23.64
C LEU A 16 -25.24 -7.75 -24.45
N LEU A 17 -24.15 -8.50 -24.36
CA LEU A 17 -24.03 -9.82 -24.98
C LEU A 17 -25.04 -10.80 -24.37
N ALA A 18 -25.17 -10.81 -23.05
CA ALA A 18 -26.14 -11.63 -22.32
C ALA A 18 -27.57 -11.36 -22.82
N THR A 19 -27.99 -10.10 -22.89
CA THR A 19 -29.33 -9.74 -23.43
C THR A 19 -29.52 -10.07 -24.91
N ARG A 20 -28.45 -10.14 -25.71
CA ARG A 20 -28.53 -10.46 -27.14
C ARG A 20 -28.54 -11.96 -27.46
N PHE A 21 -27.85 -12.76 -26.63
CA PHE A 21 -27.60 -14.19 -26.89
C PHE A 21 -28.37 -15.12 -25.95
N LEU A 22 -28.74 -14.68 -24.74
CA LEU A 22 -29.54 -15.49 -23.84
C LEU A 22 -31.02 -15.36 -24.19
N PRO A 23 -31.76 -16.46 -24.21
CA PRO A 23 -33.21 -16.41 -24.36
C PRO A 23 -33.81 -15.60 -23.21
N ALA A 24 -34.89 -14.86 -23.50
CA ALA A 24 -35.65 -14.20 -22.45
C ALA A 24 -35.99 -15.23 -21.37
N ALA A 25 -35.64 -14.92 -20.13
CA ALA A 25 -35.95 -15.79 -19.00
C ALA A 25 -37.44 -16.13 -19.06
N SER A 26 -37.76 -17.42 -19.10
CA SER A 26 -39.14 -17.88 -19.07
C SER A 26 -39.75 -17.33 -17.79
N GLU A 27 -40.61 -16.31 -17.91
CA GLU A 27 -41.53 -15.99 -16.83
C GLU A 27 -42.45 -17.20 -16.74
N GLN A 28 -42.09 -18.14 -15.87
CA GLN A 28 -43.07 -18.99 -15.21
C GLN A 28 -43.94 -18.04 -14.39
N ARG A 29 -44.88 -17.38 -15.06
CA ARG A 29 -46.02 -16.77 -14.40
C ARG A 29 -46.74 -17.94 -13.75
N ALA A 30 -46.39 -18.20 -12.49
CA ALA A 30 -47.28 -18.91 -11.61
C ALA A 30 -48.62 -18.20 -11.76
N ALA A 31 -49.57 -18.87 -12.40
CA ALA A 31 -50.92 -18.36 -12.54
C ALA A 31 -51.50 -18.32 -11.13
N LEU A 32 -51.21 -17.25 -10.40
CA LEU A 32 -51.83 -16.96 -9.12
C LEU A 32 -53.30 -16.75 -9.43
N TYR A 33 -54.08 -17.79 -9.17
CA TYR A 33 -55.53 -17.70 -9.06
C TYR A 33 -55.83 -16.76 -7.90
N ALA A 34 -56.00 -15.47 -8.21
CA ALA A 34 -56.34 -14.43 -7.25
C ALA A 34 -57.81 -14.06 -7.47
N PRO A 35 -58.77 -14.72 -6.78
CA PRO A 35 -60.21 -14.45 -6.92
C PRO A 35 -60.63 -13.02 -6.51
N PHE A 36 -59.71 -12.22 -5.99
CA PHE A 36 -59.87 -10.82 -5.61
C PHE A 36 -59.36 -9.83 -6.68
N LEU A 37 -59.02 -10.29 -7.89
CA LEU A 37 -58.57 -9.44 -9.01
C LEU A 37 -59.48 -8.21 -9.29
N PRO A 38 -60.82 -8.32 -9.23
CA PRO A 38 -61.70 -7.17 -9.44
C PRO A 38 -61.56 -6.09 -8.35
N ALA A 39 -61.30 -6.49 -7.11
CA ALA A 39 -61.12 -5.58 -5.96
C ALA A 39 -59.74 -4.90 -5.94
N LEU A 40 -58.75 -5.47 -6.65
CA LEU A 40 -57.43 -4.85 -6.83
C LEU A 40 -57.42 -3.82 -7.98
N GLN A 41 -58.28 -3.98 -8.99
CA GLN A 41 -58.39 -3.04 -10.12
C GLN A 41 -59.01 -1.69 -9.73
N SER A 42 -59.72 -1.62 -8.60
CA SER A 42 -60.32 -0.39 -8.07
C SER A 42 -59.34 0.46 -7.26
N LEU A 43 -58.15 -0.05 -6.95
CA LEU A 43 -57.09 0.75 -6.35
C LEU A 43 -56.44 1.61 -7.44
N PRO A 44 -56.23 2.92 -7.20
CA PRO A 44 -55.52 3.77 -8.15
C PRO A 44 -54.13 3.18 -8.40
N ALA A 45 -53.92 2.62 -9.59
CA ALA A 45 -52.62 2.11 -10.01
C ALA A 45 -51.62 3.26 -9.93
N GLY A 46 -50.59 3.11 -9.09
CA GLY A 46 -49.62 4.17 -8.84
C GLY A 46 -49.11 4.79 -10.16
N THR A 47 -49.14 6.11 -10.22
CA THR A 47 -48.94 6.96 -11.41
C THR A 47 -47.59 6.83 -12.11
N SER A 48 -46.65 6.08 -11.53
CA SER A 48 -45.38 5.81 -12.19
C SER A 48 -45.59 4.91 -13.40
N SER A 49 -45.32 5.45 -14.59
CA SER A 49 -45.39 4.70 -15.84
C SER A 49 -44.52 3.44 -15.72
N PRO A 50 -45.02 2.25 -16.11
CA PRO A 50 -44.25 1.01 -16.08
C PRO A 50 -42.92 1.12 -16.85
N ILE A 51 -42.86 1.99 -17.86
CA ILE A 51 -41.65 2.31 -18.64
C ILE A 51 -40.61 3.02 -17.77
N GLN A 52 -41.03 3.94 -16.90
CA GLN A 52 -40.13 4.72 -16.04
C GLN A 52 -39.49 3.85 -14.96
N ARG A 53 -40.28 2.93 -14.36
CA ARG A 53 -39.79 1.91 -13.42
C ARG A 53 -38.83 0.92 -14.09
N ALA A 54 -39.08 0.54 -15.35
CA ALA A 54 -38.17 -0.32 -16.10
C ALA A 54 -36.83 0.39 -16.39
N ARG A 55 -36.86 1.66 -16.80
CA ARG A 55 -35.63 2.46 -17.04
C ARG A 55 -34.80 2.65 -15.77
N LEU A 56 -35.45 2.94 -14.63
CA LEU A 56 -34.73 3.10 -13.36
C LEU A 56 -34.06 1.79 -12.92
N ARG A 57 -34.75 0.66 -13.04
CA ARG A 57 -34.17 -0.67 -12.74
C ARG A 57 -32.96 -0.98 -13.64
N LEU A 58 -33.06 -0.67 -14.93
CA LEU A 58 -31.95 -0.84 -15.87
C LEU A 58 -30.76 0.05 -15.50
N PHE A 59 -31.01 1.32 -15.16
CA PHE A 59 -29.97 2.24 -14.71
C PHE A 59 -29.26 1.73 -13.45
N MET A 60 -30.02 1.27 -12.44
CA MET A 60 -29.43 0.71 -11.22
C MET A 60 -28.62 -0.56 -11.49
N ALA A 61 -29.07 -1.43 -12.41
CA ALA A 61 -28.32 -2.62 -12.80
C ALA A 61 -26.97 -2.26 -13.44
N TRP A 62 -26.94 -1.27 -14.33
CA TRP A 62 -25.70 -0.76 -14.93
C TRP A 62 -24.78 -0.12 -13.89
N LEU A 63 -25.33 0.63 -12.94
CA LEU A 63 -24.55 1.25 -11.87
C LEU A 63 -23.88 0.19 -10.97
N MET A 64 -24.64 -0.84 -10.57
CA MET A 64 -24.09 -1.96 -9.80
C MET A 64 -22.99 -2.71 -10.58
N TRP A 65 -23.22 -2.94 -11.88
CA TRP A 65 -22.23 -3.59 -12.74
C TRP A 65 -20.94 -2.78 -12.85
N ALA A 66 -21.05 -1.48 -13.10
CA ALA A 66 -19.90 -0.59 -13.16
C ALA A 66 -19.12 -0.54 -11.83
N ALA A 67 -19.83 -0.50 -10.70
CA ALA A 67 -19.21 -0.53 -9.37
C ALA A 67 -18.45 -1.84 -9.12
N LEU A 68 -19.02 -2.97 -9.53
CA LEU A 68 -18.36 -4.28 -9.43
C LEU A 68 -17.08 -4.33 -10.26
N LEU A 69 -17.13 -3.87 -11.51
CA LEU A 69 -15.95 -3.83 -12.38
C LEU A 69 -14.85 -2.93 -11.79
N LEU A 70 -15.22 -1.78 -11.24
CA LEU A 70 -14.26 -0.86 -10.62
C LEU A 70 -13.61 -1.46 -9.36
N ALA A 71 -14.39 -2.17 -8.54
CA ALA A 71 -13.85 -2.93 -7.40
C ALA A 71 -12.88 -4.03 -7.86
N CYS A 72 -13.20 -4.76 -8.93
CA CYS A 72 -12.33 -5.78 -9.51
C CYS A 72 -11.03 -5.22 -10.10
N CYS A 73 -11.01 -3.96 -10.53
CA CYS A 73 -9.80 -3.33 -11.07
C CYS A 73 -8.74 -2.99 -9.98
N ARG A 74 -9.06 -3.25 -8.71
CA ARG A 74 -8.18 -3.06 -7.54
C ARG A 74 -7.52 -1.68 -7.56
N PRO A 75 -8.26 -0.60 -7.25
CA PRO A 75 -7.68 0.74 -7.25
C PRO A 75 -6.59 0.82 -6.17
N VAL A 76 -5.34 1.03 -6.60
CA VAL A 76 -4.21 1.20 -5.68
C VAL A 76 -3.80 2.67 -5.65
N LEU A 77 -3.75 3.24 -4.45
CA LEU A 77 -3.01 4.48 -4.21
C LEU A 77 -1.54 4.10 -3.98
N LEU A 78 -0.74 4.13 -5.05
CA LEU A 78 0.70 4.17 -4.87
C LEU A 78 1.05 5.53 -4.25
N GLY A 79 1.73 5.48 -3.10
CA GLY A 79 2.38 6.65 -2.52
C GLY A 79 3.59 7.09 -3.33
N ASP A 80 4.29 8.10 -2.85
CA ASP A 80 5.48 8.62 -3.52
C ASP A 80 6.54 7.53 -3.68
N ALA A 81 7.17 7.49 -4.85
CA ALA A 81 8.26 6.57 -5.13
C ALA A 81 9.45 6.94 -4.22
N VAL A 82 9.78 6.07 -3.27
CA VAL A 82 11.01 6.19 -2.51
C VAL A 82 12.14 5.73 -3.43
N GLU A 83 12.86 6.69 -4.01
CA GLU A 83 14.07 6.41 -4.78
C GLU A 83 15.12 5.81 -3.83
N VAL A 84 15.24 4.47 -3.84
CA VAL A 84 16.37 3.80 -3.21
C VAL A 84 17.59 4.10 -4.08
N ALA A 85 18.47 4.97 -3.57
CA ALA A 85 19.67 5.40 -4.28
C ALA A 85 20.45 4.18 -4.80
N THR A 86 20.64 4.12 -6.13
CA THR A 86 21.14 2.95 -6.86
C THR A 86 22.64 2.67 -6.66
N SER A 87 23.35 3.57 -5.99
CA SER A 87 24.76 3.41 -5.62
C SER A 87 24.88 3.28 -4.10
N GLY A 88 24.53 2.11 -3.57
CA GLY A 88 24.78 1.76 -2.18
C GLY A 88 25.95 0.79 -2.07
N ARG A 89 27.07 1.23 -1.49
CA ARG A 89 28.12 0.32 -1.04
C ARG A 89 27.73 -0.27 0.31
N ASP A 90 28.21 -1.48 0.57
CA ASP A 90 28.12 -2.10 1.89
C ASP A 90 29.35 -1.72 2.71
N LEU A 91 29.13 -1.05 3.83
CA LEU A 91 30.17 -0.57 4.74
C LEU A 91 29.99 -1.25 6.09
N LEU A 92 30.97 -2.05 6.49
CA LEU A 92 31.03 -2.63 7.84
C LEU A 92 32.07 -1.87 8.66
N LEU A 93 31.61 -1.15 9.68
CA LEU A 93 32.45 -0.37 10.58
C LEU A 93 32.79 -1.22 11.80
N ALA A 94 34.07 -1.44 12.07
CA ALA A 94 34.54 -2.10 13.28
C ALA A 94 35.12 -1.06 14.25
N VAL A 95 34.58 -0.95 15.46
CA VAL A 95 34.98 0.03 16.47
C VAL A 95 35.48 -0.66 17.73
N ASP A 96 36.67 -0.26 18.18
CA ASP A 96 37.27 -0.71 19.43
C ASP A 96 36.52 -0.09 20.63
N ILE A 97 36.26 -0.89 21.66
CA ILE A 97 35.66 -0.47 22.93
C ILE A 97 36.47 -0.92 24.15
N SER A 98 37.71 -1.37 23.94
CA SER A 98 38.63 -1.81 24.99
C SER A 98 38.91 -0.69 26.01
N GLY A 99 39.50 -1.05 27.15
CA GLY A 99 39.78 -0.08 28.22
C GLY A 99 40.62 1.14 27.77
N SER A 100 41.45 0.99 26.73
CA SER A 100 42.23 2.10 26.15
C SER A 100 41.35 3.20 25.53
N MET A 101 40.09 2.89 25.20
CA MET A 101 39.16 3.83 24.58
C MET A 101 38.56 4.85 25.56
N ASP A 102 38.76 4.66 26.87
CA ASP A 102 38.38 5.62 27.92
C ASP A 102 39.46 6.69 28.17
N GLU A 103 40.64 6.57 27.54
CA GLU A 103 41.73 7.56 27.63
C GLU A 103 41.29 8.91 27.06
N ARG A 104 41.61 9.99 27.80
CA ARG A 104 41.24 11.38 27.47
C ARG A 104 42.36 12.14 26.78
N ASP A 105 42.86 11.60 25.68
CA ASP A 105 43.98 12.14 24.91
C ASP A 105 43.56 12.73 23.55
N MET A 106 42.27 12.66 23.20
CA MET A 106 41.73 13.24 21.97
C MET A 106 41.21 14.66 22.22
N LEU A 107 41.43 15.55 21.26
CA LEU A 107 40.99 16.94 21.33
C LEU A 107 39.81 17.19 20.39
N LEU A 108 38.70 17.67 20.96
CA LEU A 108 37.55 18.18 20.21
C LEU A 108 37.20 19.57 20.75
N ASP A 109 37.13 20.57 19.88
CA ASP A 109 36.89 21.98 20.26
C ASP A 109 37.78 22.48 21.42
N ARG A 110 39.07 22.09 21.38
CA ARG A 110 40.09 22.41 22.41
C ARG A 110 39.82 21.81 23.80
N ARG A 111 38.91 20.83 23.90
CA ARG A 111 38.68 20.05 25.13
C ARG A 111 39.21 18.63 24.96
N ALA A 112 39.87 18.13 26.00
CA ALA A 112 40.28 16.73 26.08
C ALA A 112 39.05 15.86 26.33
N ILE A 113 38.77 14.95 25.40
CA ILE A 113 37.66 14.00 25.44
C ILE A 113 38.19 12.58 25.31
N ARG A 114 37.35 11.59 25.62
CA ARG A 114 37.73 10.19 25.49
C ARG A 114 37.84 9.79 24.02
N ARG A 115 38.70 8.82 23.72
CA ARG A 115 38.82 8.25 22.36
C ARG A 115 37.48 7.76 21.83
N ILE A 116 36.68 7.06 22.64
CA ILE A 116 35.37 6.57 22.21
C ILE A 116 34.41 7.71 21.84
N ASP A 117 34.44 8.83 22.55
CA ASP A 117 33.60 9.99 22.27
C ASP A 117 34.02 10.65 20.95
N MET A 118 35.33 10.73 20.69
CA MET A 118 35.87 11.22 19.42
C MET A 118 35.47 10.31 18.24
N VAL A 119 35.56 9.00 18.43
CA VAL A 119 35.16 8.01 17.41
C VAL A 119 33.67 8.12 17.10
N LYS A 120 32.81 8.25 18.12
CA LYS A 120 31.36 8.49 17.91
C LYS A 120 31.10 9.76 17.12
N HIS A 121 31.83 10.84 17.40
CA HIS A 121 31.70 12.10 16.66
C HIS A 121 32.08 11.93 15.18
N VAL A 122 33.22 11.31 14.89
CA VAL A 122 33.69 11.07 13.51
C VAL A 122 32.77 10.09 12.77
N LEU A 123 32.31 9.01 13.42
CA LEU A 123 31.35 8.08 12.80
C LEU A 123 30.05 8.79 12.47
N ALA A 124 29.52 9.60 13.39
CA ALA A 124 28.28 10.33 13.18
C ALA A 124 28.36 11.29 11.98
N GLU A 125 29.51 11.95 11.79
CA GLU A 125 29.77 12.80 10.63
C GLU A 125 29.97 11.98 9.34
N PHE A 126 30.72 10.88 9.41
CA PHE A 126 30.94 9.96 8.29
C PHE A 126 29.62 9.40 7.76
N ILE A 127 28.77 8.87 8.65
CA ILE A 127 27.46 8.32 8.34
C ILE A 127 26.55 9.40 7.73
N ALA A 128 26.54 10.61 8.29
CA ALA A 128 25.70 11.71 7.80
C ALA A 128 26.05 12.17 6.37
N ARG A 129 27.31 12.02 5.95
CA ARG A 129 27.77 12.36 4.60
C ARG A 129 27.44 11.29 3.56
N ARG A 130 27.10 10.06 3.98
CA ARG A 130 26.73 8.96 3.07
C ARG A 130 25.23 8.99 2.78
N ARG A 131 24.87 8.83 1.51
CA ARG A 131 23.48 8.69 1.04
C ARG A 131 23.40 7.47 0.14
N GLY A 132 22.56 6.51 0.51
CA GLY A 132 22.33 5.29 -0.27
C GLY A 132 23.17 4.07 0.13
N ASP A 133 24.20 4.24 0.95
CA ASP A 133 25.03 3.13 1.43
C ASP A 133 24.33 2.33 2.55
N ARG A 134 24.57 1.01 2.61
CA ARG A 134 24.20 0.20 3.78
C ARG A 134 25.35 0.20 4.76
N ILE A 135 25.04 0.49 6.02
CA ILE A 135 26.05 0.57 7.07
C ILE A 135 25.74 -0.47 8.14
N GLY A 136 26.76 -1.24 8.52
CA GLY A 136 26.74 -2.14 9.67
C GLY A 136 27.80 -1.72 10.68
N LEU A 137 27.57 -2.04 11.95
CA LEU A 137 28.45 -1.69 13.07
C LEU A 137 28.81 -2.95 13.86
N VAL A 138 30.10 -3.20 14.00
CA VAL A 138 30.70 -4.22 14.85
C VAL A 138 31.48 -3.51 15.95
N LEU A 139 31.22 -3.88 17.19
CA LEU A 139 31.99 -3.40 18.33
C LEU A 139 32.90 -4.55 18.79
N PHE A 140 34.16 -4.24 19.12
CA PHE A 140 35.12 -5.25 19.55
C PHE A 140 35.93 -4.79 20.76
N GLY A 141 36.13 -5.72 21.69
CA GLY A 141 37.01 -5.60 22.85
C GLY A 141 37.62 -6.99 23.12
N ASP A 142 37.33 -7.58 24.28
CA ASP A 142 37.69 -8.98 24.56
C ASP A 142 37.00 -9.97 23.60
N HIS A 143 35.79 -9.61 23.16
CA HIS A 143 35.02 -10.33 22.16
C HIS A 143 34.41 -9.34 21.15
N ALA A 144 34.14 -9.81 19.93
CA ALA A 144 33.47 -9.03 18.90
C ALA A 144 31.96 -9.31 18.92
N TYR A 145 31.15 -8.26 18.84
CA TYR A 145 29.70 -8.36 18.75
C TYR A 145 29.14 -7.46 17.64
N LEU A 146 28.18 -8.01 16.89
CA LEU A 146 27.47 -7.28 15.85
C LEU A 146 26.44 -6.36 16.51
N GLN A 147 26.72 -5.06 16.55
CA GLN A 147 25.86 -4.06 17.16
C GLN A 147 24.71 -3.66 16.23
N ALA A 148 24.98 -3.55 14.93
CA ALA A 148 23.95 -3.31 13.91
C ALA A 148 24.30 -4.08 12.63
N PRO A 149 23.36 -4.90 12.08
CA PRO A 149 23.54 -5.50 10.77
C PRO A 149 23.53 -4.42 9.67
N LEU A 150 23.95 -4.78 8.45
CA LEU A 150 23.90 -3.89 7.28
C LEU A 150 22.47 -3.37 7.04
N THR A 151 22.28 -2.06 7.18
CA THR A 151 20.97 -1.42 7.01
C THR A 151 21.08 -0.10 6.25
N TYR A 152 20.00 0.26 5.55
CA TYR A 152 19.82 1.60 4.97
C TYR A 152 19.38 2.64 6.02
N ASP A 153 18.93 2.21 7.20
CA ASP A 153 18.59 3.11 8.30
C ASP A 153 19.85 3.59 9.03
N THR A 154 20.52 4.54 8.39
CA THR A 154 21.70 5.22 8.95
C THR A 154 21.37 6.07 10.19
N GLY A 155 20.10 6.41 10.41
CA GLY A 155 19.66 7.21 11.56
C GLY A 155 19.82 6.43 12.86
N THR A 156 19.37 5.18 12.88
CA THR A 156 19.51 4.29 14.02
C THR A 156 20.98 3.95 14.30
N VAL A 157 21.78 3.66 13.26
CA VAL A 157 23.22 3.35 13.44
C VAL A 157 24.00 4.53 13.99
N LYS A 158 23.64 5.77 13.65
CA LYS A 158 24.28 6.99 14.16
C LYS A 158 24.08 7.21 15.66
N GLN A 159 23.00 6.69 16.25
CA GLN A 159 22.66 6.91 17.66
C GLN A 159 23.34 5.92 18.62
N LEU A 160 23.94 4.84 18.10
CA LEU A 160 24.63 3.80 18.85
C LEU A 160 26.07 4.24 19.20
#